data_AF-A0A0M4DBE4-F1
#
_entry.id   AF-A0A0M4DBE4-F1
#
_cell.length_a   1.000
_cell.length_b   1.000
_cell.length_c   1.000
_cell.angle_alpha   90.00
_cell.angle_beta   90.00
_cell.angle_gamma   90.00
#
_symmetry.space_group_name_H-M   'P 1'
#
loop_
_entity.id
_entity.type
_entity.pdbx_description
1 polymer ?
#
loop_
_entity_poly.entity_id
_entity_poly.type
_entity_poly.pdbx_seq_one_letter_code
_entity_poly.pdbx_strand_id
1 'polypeptide(L)'
;MSFGDPNNPYSQQPGYGYPQAPPVQPYGGGFPTGPQEMPGGVKAARVMLYIIAGFQLIGTILFALSAVAIGKAKDDPALRDDVQFQDLAEYSSGVLWLLTLLVLAWGVFAIVLAVKFGSGGNGIRIAAMVFGIITAILGIYPFILVGLVHTVLAILVTVFVGKSDGGAWFNRQRV
;
A
#
# COMPACT_ATOMS: atom_id res chain seq x y z
N MET A 1 -14.53 -63.54 24.67
CA MET A 1 -14.88 -62.57 23.61
C MET A 1 -16.36 -62.31 23.71
N SER A 2 -16.76 -61.08 24.04
CA SER A 2 -18.13 -60.58 23.89
C SER A 2 -18.03 -59.08 23.64
N PHE A 3 -18.49 -58.64 22.48
CA PHE A 3 -18.48 -57.26 22.01
C PHE A 3 -19.77 -56.56 22.47
N GLY A 4 -19.66 -55.33 22.96
CA GLY A 4 -20.75 -54.38 23.22
C GLY A 4 -20.26 -52.96 22.90
N ASP A 5 -21.05 -52.24 22.12
CA ASP A 5 -20.69 -51.08 21.29
C ASP A 5 -20.11 -49.83 22.00
N PRO A 6 -19.23 -49.05 21.32
CA PRO A 6 -18.48 -47.92 21.88
C PRO A 6 -19.11 -46.53 21.69
N ASN A 7 -20.43 -46.36 21.53
CA ASN A 7 -20.95 -45.03 21.19
C ASN A 7 -22.34 -44.66 21.75
N ASN A 8 -22.40 -44.36 23.05
CA ASN A 8 -23.51 -43.55 23.58
C ASN A 8 -23.09 -42.68 24.78
N PRO A 9 -22.82 -41.37 24.58
CA PRO A 9 -22.60 -40.44 25.68
C PRO A 9 -23.72 -39.39 25.84
N TYR A 10 -24.96 -39.65 25.41
CA TYR A 10 -26.10 -38.89 25.92
C TYR A 10 -26.55 -39.46 27.27
N SER A 11 -25.78 -39.16 28.31
CA SER A 11 -26.22 -39.27 29.69
C SER A 11 -26.02 -37.92 30.38
N GLN A 12 -26.97 -37.02 30.16
CA GLN A 12 -27.12 -35.80 30.97
C GLN A 12 -27.41 -36.22 32.42
N GLN A 13 -26.42 -36.08 33.29
CA GLN A 13 -26.60 -36.15 34.73
C GLN A 13 -26.80 -34.72 35.29
N PRO A 14 -27.92 -34.42 35.99
CA PRO A 14 -28.09 -33.17 36.70
C PRO A 14 -27.25 -33.18 37.98
N GLY A 15 -26.10 -32.50 37.93
CA GLY A 15 -25.11 -32.40 39.00
C GLY A 15 -25.17 -31.05 39.72
N TYR A 16 -25.54 -31.10 40.99
CA TYR A 16 -25.70 -30.03 41.97
C TYR A 16 -24.41 -29.22 42.22
N GLY A 17 -24.59 -27.98 42.68
CA GLY A 17 -23.60 -26.90 42.73
C GLY A 17 -22.26 -27.19 43.39
N TYR A 18 -21.20 -26.87 42.64
CA TYR A 18 -19.88 -26.49 43.15
C TYR A 18 -19.48 -25.17 42.46
N PRO A 19 -18.75 -24.27 43.12
CA PRO A 19 -18.23 -23.06 42.47
C PRO A 19 -17.33 -23.48 41.31
N GLN A 20 -17.75 -23.13 40.10
CA GLN A 20 -16.98 -23.34 38.89
C GLN A 20 -15.64 -22.60 39.04
N ALA A 21 -14.54 -23.34 39.01
CA ALA A 21 -13.21 -22.77 39.01
C ALA A 21 -13.11 -21.76 37.84
N PRO A 22 -12.50 -20.57 38.05
CA PRO A 22 -12.32 -19.59 36.99
C PRO A 22 -11.64 -20.25 35.78
N PRO A 23 -12.14 -20.05 34.54
CA PRO A 23 -11.52 -20.60 33.35
C PRO A 23 -10.06 -20.21 33.32
N VAL A 24 -9.18 -21.21 33.34
CA VAL A 24 -7.74 -21.02 33.19
C VAL A 24 -7.52 -20.47 31.79
N GLN A 25 -7.23 -19.17 31.69
CA GLN A 25 -6.97 -18.56 30.39
C GLN A 25 -5.69 -19.16 29.81
N PRO A 26 -5.72 -19.68 28.56
CA PRO A 26 -4.53 -20.19 27.91
C PRO A 26 -3.45 -19.11 27.90
N TYR A 27 -2.31 -19.44 28.50
CA TYR A 27 -1.11 -18.61 28.47
C TYR A 27 -0.65 -18.47 27.02
N GLY A 28 -1.05 -17.37 26.38
CA GLY A 28 -0.77 -17.11 24.97
C GLY A 28 -1.88 -16.32 24.28
N GLY A 29 -1.97 -15.02 24.60
CA GLY A 29 -2.65 -14.00 23.79
C GLY A 29 -4.01 -14.39 23.25
N GLY A 30 -5.06 -14.18 24.06
CA GLY A 30 -6.44 -14.28 23.61
C GLY A 30 -6.62 -13.52 22.29
N PHE A 31 -6.95 -14.24 21.23
CA PHE A 31 -7.36 -13.64 19.98
C PHE A 31 -8.57 -12.74 20.27
N PRO A 32 -8.51 -11.44 19.96
CA PRO A 32 -9.65 -10.56 20.15
C PRO A 32 -10.80 -11.09 19.30
N THR A 33 -11.86 -11.56 19.96
CA THR A 33 -13.08 -12.10 19.34
C THR A 33 -14.04 -11.02 18.83
N GLY A 34 -13.52 -9.81 18.58
CA GLY A 34 -14.29 -8.66 18.08
C GLY A 34 -13.69 -8.08 16.81
N PRO A 35 -14.46 -7.27 16.05
CA PRO A 35 -13.94 -6.57 14.87
C PRO A 35 -12.70 -5.77 15.23
N GLN A 36 -11.55 -6.16 14.69
CA GLN A 36 -10.31 -5.42 14.92
C GLN A 36 -10.40 -4.06 14.21
N GLU A 37 -10.15 -2.97 14.93
CA GLU A 37 -10.06 -1.65 14.32
C GLU A 37 -8.67 -1.44 13.69
N MET A 38 -8.62 -0.74 12.54
CA MET A 38 -7.35 -0.43 11.87
C MET A 38 -6.49 0.48 12.76
N PRO A 39 -5.23 0.12 13.07
CA PRO A 39 -4.34 0.97 13.86
C PRO A 39 -4.13 2.34 13.21
N GLY A 40 -3.99 3.38 14.03
CA GLY A 40 -3.86 4.77 13.56
C GLY A 40 -2.71 4.97 12.56
N GLY A 41 -1.56 4.31 12.77
CA GLY A 41 -0.43 4.37 11.83
C GLY A 41 -0.77 3.75 10.45
N VAL A 42 -1.54 2.66 10.42
CA VAL A 42 -1.98 2.04 9.18
C VAL A 42 -3.01 2.92 8.47
N LYS A 43 -3.93 3.55 9.21
CA LYS A 43 -4.85 4.57 8.67
C LYS A 43 -4.07 5.76 8.08
N ALA A 44 -3.05 6.26 8.78
CA ALA A 44 -2.21 7.34 8.30
C ALA A 44 -1.46 6.95 7.00
N ALA A 45 -0.83 5.76 6.98
CA ALA A 45 -0.18 5.25 5.77
C ALA A 45 -1.16 5.11 4.59
N ARG A 46 -2.40 4.68 4.84
CA ARG A 46 -3.45 4.64 3.83
C ARG A 46 -3.72 6.02 3.22
N VAL A 47 -3.82 7.05 4.05
CA VAL A 47 -4.04 8.43 3.60
C VAL A 47 -2.81 8.95 2.83
N MET A 48 -1.60 8.67 3.31
CA MET A 48 -0.36 9.06 2.64
C MET A 48 -0.24 8.46 1.24
N LEU A 49 -0.69 7.21 1.02
CA LEU A 49 -0.74 6.62 -0.32
C LEU A 49 -1.69 7.38 -1.27
N TYR A 50 -2.83 7.89 -0.79
CA TYR A 50 -3.69 8.75 -1.60
C TYR A 50 -3.03 10.10 -1.89
N ILE A 51 -2.28 10.67 -0.95
CA ILE A 51 -1.52 11.90 -1.17
C ILE A 51 -0.43 11.68 -2.23
N ILE A 52 0.31 10.57 -2.14
CA ILE A 52 1.28 10.16 -3.18
C ILE A 52 0.58 10.04 -4.54
N ALA A 53 -0.59 9.39 -4.61
CA ALA A 53 -1.36 9.30 -5.85
C ALA A 53 -1.80 10.67 -6.38
N GLY A 54 -2.18 11.60 -5.51
CA GLY A 54 -2.53 12.98 -5.89
C GLY A 54 -1.35 13.72 -6.51
N PHE A 55 -0.16 13.61 -5.91
CA PHE A 55 1.04 14.19 -6.52
C PHE A 55 1.45 13.47 -7.82
N GLN A 56 1.24 12.15 -7.90
CA GLN A 56 1.47 11.40 -9.14
C GLN A 56 0.57 11.90 -10.27
N LEU A 57 -0.71 12.18 -9.99
CA LEU A 57 -1.62 12.74 -10.98
C LEU A 57 -1.14 14.10 -11.50
N ILE A 58 -0.67 14.98 -10.60
CA ILE A 58 -0.07 16.26 -10.99
C ILE A 58 1.16 16.03 -11.88
N GLY A 59 2.05 15.12 -11.46
CA GLY A 59 3.23 14.73 -12.25
C GLY A 59 2.85 14.22 -13.64
N THR A 60 1.89 13.31 -13.74
CA THR A 60 1.39 12.79 -15.02
C THR A 60 0.89 13.90 -15.92
N ILE A 61 0.12 14.85 -15.40
CA ILE A 61 -0.39 15.98 -16.20
C ILE A 61 0.77 16.81 -16.74
N LEU A 62 1.77 17.13 -15.91
CA LEU A 62 2.95 17.89 -16.34
C LEU A 62 3.75 17.14 -17.41
N PHE A 63 3.99 15.84 -17.23
CA PHE A 63 4.68 15.00 -18.22
C PHE A 63 3.90 14.90 -19.55
N ALA A 64 2.57 14.77 -19.49
CA ALA A 64 1.73 14.75 -20.67
C ALA A 64 1.78 16.08 -21.43
N LEU A 65 1.72 17.22 -20.71
CA LEU A 65 1.84 18.55 -21.31
C LEU A 65 3.21 18.73 -21.98
N SER A 66 4.30 18.31 -21.33
CA SER A 66 5.64 18.33 -21.93
C SER A 66 5.72 17.45 -23.18
N ALA A 67 5.14 16.25 -23.16
CA ALA A 67 5.11 15.35 -24.33
C ALA A 67 4.37 15.97 -25.51
N VAL A 68 3.23 16.64 -25.26
CA VAL A 68 2.46 17.36 -26.29
C VAL A 68 3.24 18.59 -26.80
N ALA A 69 3.85 19.36 -25.92
CA ALA A 69 4.63 20.54 -26.30
C ALA A 69 5.83 20.18 -27.18
N ILE A 70 6.59 19.15 -26.82
CA ILE A 70 7.73 18.65 -27.60
C ILE A 70 7.28 18.05 -28.93
N GLY A 71 6.14 17.36 -28.95
CA GLY A 71 5.52 16.87 -30.19
C GLY A 71 5.27 18.00 -31.19
N LYS A 72 4.72 19.13 -30.71
CA LYS A 72 4.44 20.31 -31.55
C LYS A 72 5.70 21.11 -31.92
N ALA A 73 6.65 21.25 -30.99
CA ALA A 73 7.86 22.04 -31.21
C ALA A 73 8.80 21.41 -32.25
N LYS A 74 8.77 20.08 -32.45
CA LYS A 74 9.55 19.40 -33.51
C LYS A 74 9.17 19.85 -34.92
N ASP A 75 7.96 20.40 -35.08
CA ASP A 75 7.43 20.88 -36.37
C ASP A 75 7.69 22.38 -36.59
N ASP A 76 8.25 23.12 -35.62
CA ASP A 76 8.51 24.55 -35.70
C ASP A 76 10.02 24.85 -35.86
N PRO A 77 10.47 25.43 -37.00
CA PRO A 77 11.85 25.81 -37.23
C PRO A 77 12.43 26.79 -36.19
N ALA A 78 11.61 27.67 -35.60
CA ALA A 78 12.07 28.68 -34.65
C ALA A 78 12.38 28.11 -33.27
N LEU A 79 11.79 26.96 -32.92
CA LEU A 79 11.95 26.32 -31.61
C LEU A 79 13.05 25.25 -31.59
N ARG A 80 13.58 24.84 -32.76
CA ARG A 80 14.64 23.82 -32.88
C ARG A 80 16.01 24.31 -32.41
N ASP A 81 16.24 25.62 -32.46
CA ASP A 81 17.53 26.24 -32.10
C ASP A 81 17.61 26.68 -30.63
N ASP A 82 16.53 26.51 -29.86
CA ASP A 82 16.52 26.82 -28.43
C ASP A 82 17.21 25.70 -27.62
N VAL A 83 18.22 26.08 -26.84
CA VAL A 83 19.06 25.17 -26.05
C VAL A 83 18.23 24.36 -25.04
N GLN A 84 17.17 24.95 -24.45
CA GLN A 84 16.29 24.22 -23.54
C GLN A 84 15.41 23.20 -24.27
N PHE A 85 15.08 23.48 -25.53
CA PHE A 85 14.35 22.54 -26.37
C PHE A 85 15.24 21.43 -26.90
N GLN A 86 16.54 21.64 -27.11
CA GLN A 86 17.45 20.59 -27.58
C GLN A 86 17.60 19.46 -26.54
N ASP A 87 17.82 19.78 -25.27
CA ASP A 87 17.87 18.80 -24.17
C ASP A 87 16.57 17.98 -24.05
N LEU A 88 15.42 18.62 -24.31
CA LEU A 88 14.11 17.98 -24.24
C LEU A 88 13.71 17.26 -25.54
N ALA A 89 14.20 17.71 -26.69
CA ALA A 89 13.91 17.14 -28.01
C ALA A 89 14.74 15.89 -28.29
N GLU A 90 15.91 15.74 -27.65
CA GLU A 90 16.69 14.50 -27.60
C GLU A 90 15.86 13.35 -27.03
N TYR A 91 14.95 13.62 -26.09
CA TYR A 91 13.92 12.67 -25.73
C TYR A 91 12.92 12.49 -26.89
N SER A 92 12.89 11.26 -27.42
CA SER A 92 11.86 10.83 -28.37
C SER A 92 10.47 11.08 -27.78
N SER A 93 9.54 11.63 -28.59
CA SER A 93 8.15 11.89 -28.15
C SER A 93 7.49 10.60 -27.62
N GLY A 94 7.83 9.45 -28.21
CA GLY A 94 7.36 8.14 -27.73
C GLY A 94 7.91 7.76 -26.35
N VAL A 95 9.15 8.12 -26.02
CA VAL A 95 9.74 7.86 -24.69
C VAL A 95 9.03 8.69 -23.62
N LEU A 96 8.69 9.94 -23.91
CA LEU A 96 7.95 10.80 -22.97
C LEU A 96 6.54 10.28 -22.70
N TRP A 97 5.85 9.78 -23.73
CA TRP A 97 4.57 9.11 -23.55
C TRP A 97 4.68 7.82 -22.74
N LEU A 98 5.72 7.01 -22.97
CA LEU A 98 5.98 5.82 -22.15
C LEU A 98 6.21 6.20 -20.67
N LEU A 99 7.02 7.21 -20.39
CA LEU A 99 7.25 7.71 -19.04
C LEU A 99 5.95 8.24 -18.41
N THR A 100 5.14 8.97 -19.16
CA THR A 100 3.84 9.47 -18.71
C THR A 100 2.93 8.33 -18.26
N LEU A 101 2.83 7.27 -19.06
CA LEU A 101 2.02 6.09 -18.74
C LEU A 101 2.58 5.32 -17.54
N LEU A 102 3.90 5.23 -17.39
CA LEU A 102 4.55 4.58 -16.24
C LEU A 102 4.24 5.34 -14.94
N VAL A 103 4.40 6.66 -14.95
CA VAL A 103 4.09 7.55 -13.82
C VAL A 103 2.60 7.41 -13.44
N LEU A 104 1.71 7.42 -14.43
CA LEU A 104 0.28 7.21 -14.22
C LEU A 104 -0.01 5.84 -13.60
N ALA A 105 0.59 4.76 -14.13
CA ALA A 105 0.42 3.42 -13.61
C ALA A 105 0.92 3.31 -12.16
N TRP A 106 2.04 3.97 -11.83
CA TRP A 106 2.57 4.03 -10.46
C TRP A 106 1.61 4.74 -9.50
N GLY A 107 1.00 5.84 -9.94
CA GLY A 107 -0.07 6.54 -9.20
C GLY A 107 -1.31 5.68 -8.99
N VAL A 108 -1.78 4.99 -10.03
CA VAL A 108 -2.91 4.03 -9.93
C VAL A 108 -2.58 2.91 -8.95
N PHE A 109 -1.35 2.39 -8.99
CA PHE A 109 -0.91 1.34 -8.06
C PHE A 109 -0.94 1.83 -6.60
N ALA A 110 -0.55 3.09 -6.33
CA ALA A 110 -0.67 3.69 -5.00
C ALA A 110 -2.14 3.72 -4.51
N ILE A 111 -3.08 4.09 -5.38
CA ILE A 111 -4.53 4.07 -5.08
C ILE A 111 -5.01 2.65 -4.78
N VAL A 112 -4.63 1.67 -5.61
CA VAL A 112 -5.00 0.27 -5.41
C VAL A 112 -4.53 -0.25 -4.06
N LEU A 113 -3.28 0.06 -3.69
CA LEU A 113 -2.75 -0.27 -2.37
C LEU A 113 -3.57 0.40 -1.26
N ALA A 114 -3.84 1.71 -1.36
CA ALA A 114 -4.61 2.45 -0.36
C ALA A 114 -6.04 1.89 -0.17
N VAL A 115 -6.73 1.57 -1.26
CA VAL A 115 -8.07 0.96 -1.22
C VAL A 115 -8.02 -0.38 -0.50
N LYS A 116 -6.99 -1.18 -0.76
CA LYS A 116 -6.81 -2.52 -0.20
C LYS A 116 -6.33 -2.54 1.26
N PHE A 117 -5.99 -1.43 1.91
CA PHE A 117 -5.57 -1.46 3.32
C PHE A 117 -6.66 -1.97 4.28
N GLY A 118 -7.94 -1.77 3.92
CA GLY A 118 -9.09 -2.20 4.75
C GLY A 118 -9.33 -3.72 4.75
N SER A 119 -9.08 -4.40 3.64
CA SER A 119 -9.39 -5.83 3.43
C SER A 119 -8.18 -6.68 3.06
N GLY A 120 -7.05 -6.04 2.78
CA GLY A 120 -5.78 -6.68 2.47
C GLY A 120 -5.17 -7.33 3.71
N GLY A 121 -4.36 -8.34 3.47
CA GLY A 121 -3.41 -8.80 4.49
C GLY A 121 -1.98 -8.81 4.00
N ASN A 122 -1.18 -9.80 4.41
CA ASN A 122 0.28 -9.68 4.34
C ASN A 122 0.85 -9.36 2.94
N GLY A 123 0.23 -9.85 1.86
CA GLY A 123 0.64 -9.48 0.50
C GLY A 123 0.54 -7.97 0.21
N ILE A 124 -0.54 -7.31 0.67
CA ILE A 124 -0.72 -5.87 0.52
C ILE A 124 0.27 -5.10 1.40
N ARG A 125 0.56 -5.61 2.60
CA ARG A 125 1.59 -5.05 3.48
C ARG A 125 2.95 -5.02 2.78
N ILE A 126 3.38 -6.17 2.26
CA ILE A 126 4.65 -6.31 1.56
C ILE A 126 4.68 -5.43 0.32
N ALA A 127 3.62 -5.45 -0.50
CA ALA A 127 3.53 -4.60 -1.68
C ALA A 127 3.62 -3.11 -1.33
N ALA A 128 2.99 -2.66 -0.24
CA ALA A 128 3.09 -1.28 0.23
C ALA A 128 4.49 -0.91 0.74
N MET A 129 5.19 -1.84 1.41
CA MET A 129 6.58 -1.62 1.82
C MET A 129 7.51 -1.53 0.60
N VAL A 130 7.38 -2.45 -0.36
CA VAL A 130 8.18 -2.43 -1.60
C VAL A 130 7.91 -1.15 -2.40
N PHE A 131 6.63 -0.78 -2.55
CA PHE A 131 6.22 0.46 -3.18
C PHE A 131 6.84 1.68 -2.49
N GLY A 132 6.75 1.75 -1.17
CA GLY A 132 7.31 2.86 -0.37
C GLY A 132 8.82 2.94 -0.49
N ILE A 133 9.54 1.82 -0.47
CA ILE A 133 11.00 1.80 -0.62
C ILE A 133 11.41 2.25 -2.03
N ILE A 134 10.79 1.72 -3.07
CA ILE A 134 11.09 2.13 -4.46
C ILE A 134 10.77 3.62 -4.65
N THR A 135 9.62 4.08 -4.14
CA THR A 135 9.23 5.50 -4.23
C THR A 135 10.19 6.40 -3.44
N ALA A 136 10.69 5.96 -2.28
CA ALA A 136 11.67 6.72 -1.51
C ALA A 136 13.00 6.89 -2.26
N ILE A 137 13.46 5.84 -2.94
CA ILE A 137 14.68 5.87 -3.78
C ILE A 137 14.47 6.80 -4.97
N LEU A 138 13.37 6.66 -5.71
CA LEU A 138 13.08 7.47 -6.90
C LEU A 138 12.71 8.93 -6.58
N GLY A 139 12.25 9.21 -5.36
CA GLY A 139 11.90 10.57 -4.95
C GLY A 139 13.11 11.51 -4.82
N ILE A 140 14.32 11.00 -4.61
CA ILE A 140 15.51 11.85 -4.41
C ILE A 140 16.00 12.45 -5.74
N TYR A 141 15.93 11.70 -6.83
CA TYR A 141 16.37 12.12 -8.17
C TYR A 141 15.41 11.57 -9.22
N PRO A 142 14.88 12.39 -10.16
CA PRO A 142 15.30 13.76 -10.51
C PRO A 142 14.54 14.90 -9.79
N PHE A 143 13.63 14.61 -8.86
CA PHE A 143 12.63 15.60 -8.40
C PHE A 143 12.95 16.28 -7.07
N ILE A 144 14.13 16.85 -6.85
CA ILE A 144 14.61 17.26 -5.50
C ILE A 144 13.56 17.94 -4.57
N LEU A 145 12.76 18.91 -5.03
CA LEU A 145 11.78 19.61 -4.18
C LEU A 145 10.46 18.83 -3.95
N VAL A 146 9.77 18.43 -5.03
CA VAL A 146 8.52 17.64 -4.94
C VAL A 146 8.80 16.20 -4.45
N GLY A 147 9.98 15.73 -4.77
CA GLY A 147 10.55 14.44 -4.47
C GLY A 147 10.92 14.28 -3.00
N LEU A 148 11.35 15.34 -2.30
CA LEU A 148 11.57 15.26 -0.85
C LEU A 148 10.27 14.94 -0.11
N VAL A 149 9.16 15.63 -0.44
CA VAL A 149 7.85 15.35 0.14
C VAL A 149 7.42 13.90 -0.17
N HIS A 150 7.59 13.47 -1.42
CA HIS A 150 7.33 12.09 -1.82
C HIS A 150 8.17 11.07 -1.04
N THR A 151 9.46 11.32 -0.88
CA THR A 151 10.39 10.44 -0.15
C THR A 151 9.99 10.33 1.31
N VAL A 152 9.67 11.46 1.97
CA VAL A 152 9.21 11.44 3.36
C VAL A 152 7.92 10.63 3.50
N LEU A 153 6.92 10.88 2.65
CA LEU A 153 5.66 10.12 2.66
C LEU A 153 5.90 8.63 2.45
N ALA A 154 6.76 8.26 1.51
CA ALA A 154 7.06 6.88 1.17
C ALA A 154 7.79 6.14 2.31
N ILE A 155 8.71 6.83 3.01
CA ILE A 155 9.36 6.31 4.22
C ILE A 155 8.32 6.11 5.34
N LEU A 156 7.47 7.11 5.59
CA LEU A 156 6.45 7.02 6.65
C LEU A 156 5.45 5.88 6.38
N VAL A 157 5.00 5.71 5.13
CA VAL A 157 4.18 4.55 4.74
C VAL A 157 4.90 3.25 5.06
N THR A 158 6.16 3.11 4.65
CA THR A 158 6.97 1.90 4.89
C THR A 158 7.11 1.61 6.38
N VAL A 159 7.42 2.61 7.21
CA VAL A 159 7.61 2.45 8.66
C VAL A 159 6.29 2.10 9.36
N PHE A 160 5.21 2.81 9.06
CA PHE A 160 3.91 2.58 9.72
C PHE A 160 3.28 1.24 9.36
N VAL A 161 3.53 0.75 8.15
CA VAL A 161 3.13 -0.58 7.70
C VAL A 161 4.10 -1.66 8.20
N GLY A 162 5.39 -1.31 8.35
CA GLY A 162 6.47 -2.20 8.76
C GLY A 162 6.51 -2.52 10.25
N LYS A 163 6.02 -1.62 11.12
CA LYS A 163 6.00 -1.85 12.58
C LYS A 163 5.01 -2.95 13.02
N SER A 164 5.11 -3.35 14.29
CA SER A 164 4.30 -4.41 14.91
C SER A 164 2.80 -4.27 14.68
N ASP A 165 2.25 -3.06 14.85
CA ASP A 165 0.81 -2.80 14.66
C ASP A 165 0.36 -3.07 13.22
N GLY A 166 1.20 -2.68 12.25
CA GLY A 166 0.97 -2.95 10.84
C GLY A 166 1.02 -4.45 10.56
N GLY A 167 2.02 -5.14 11.11
CA GLY A 167 2.13 -6.61 11.04
C GLY A 167 0.88 -7.30 11.59
N ALA A 168 0.45 -6.94 12.79
CA ALA A 168 -0.74 -7.49 13.45
C ALA A 168 -2.00 -7.22 12.63
N TRP A 169 -2.17 -6.00 12.10
CA TRP A 169 -3.29 -5.67 11.23
C TRP A 169 -3.31 -6.58 10.00
N PHE A 170 -2.25 -6.60 9.19
CA PHE A 170 -2.27 -7.33 7.92
C PHE A 170 -2.20 -8.88 8.08
N ASN A 171 -1.85 -9.40 9.26
CA ASN A 171 -1.86 -10.84 9.56
C ASN A 171 -3.13 -11.31 10.29
N ARG A 172 -4.08 -10.42 10.59
CA ARG A 172 -5.34 -10.78 11.26
C ARG A 172 -6.12 -11.84 10.49
N GLN A 173 -6.85 -12.69 11.23
CA GLN A 173 -7.84 -13.58 10.63
C GLN A 173 -8.89 -12.74 9.90
N ARG A 174 -9.15 -13.10 8.65
CA ARG A 174 -10.14 -12.42 7.82
C ARG A 174 -11.40 -13.27 7.87
N VAL A 175 -12.47 -12.68 8.37
CA VAL A 175 -13.83 -13.26 8.33
C VAL A 175 -14.56 -12.80 7.08
#